data_AF-A0A519RZ11-F1
#
_entry.id   AF-A0A519RZ11-F1
#
_cell.length_a   1.000
_cell.length_b   1.000
_cell.length_c   1.000
_cell.angle_alpha   90.00
_cell.angle_beta   90.00
_cell.angle_gamma   90.00
#
_symmetry.space_group_name_H-M   'P 1'
#
loop_
_entity.id
_entity.type
_entity.pdbx_description
1 polymer ?
#
loop_
_entity_poly.entity_id
_entity_poly.type
_entity_poly.pdbx_seq_one_letter_code
_entity_poly.pdbx_strand_id
1 'polypeptide(L)' 'MAGPLVKAVRSRVQLRSSVACWGKSVIHCPYCHGYEVADQPTGFLLNGDLVGHHATLLRNWTRDLTAFTNGPATFGDAVR' A
#
# COMPACT_ATOMS: atom_id res chain seq x y z
N MET A 1 0.76 -19.05 -9.84
CA MET A 1 -0.63 -18.64 -10.14
C MET A 1 -0.88 -17.34 -9.39
N ALA A 2 -0.82 -16.22 -10.11
CA ALA A 2 -0.63 -14.90 -9.51
C ALA A 2 -1.95 -14.38 -8.94
N GLY A 3 -2.08 -14.42 -7.62
CA GLY A 3 -3.13 -13.70 -6.92
C GLY A 3 -2.96 -12.18 -7.07
N PRO A 4 -4.02 -11.43 -6.73
CA PRO A 4 -4.12 -9.99 -6.97
C PRO A 4 -2.94 -9.21 -6.38
N LEU A 5 -2.52 -8.11 -7.00
CA LEU A 5 -1.40 -7.30 -6.48
C LEU A 5 -1.75 -6.65 -5.14
N VAL A 6 -3.00 -6.19 -4.99
CA VAL A 6 -3.55 -5.68 -3.73
C VAL A 6 -4.67 -6.58 -3.24
N LYS A 7 -4.66 -6.94 -1.96
CA LYS A 7 -5.69 -7.76 -1.32
C LYS A 7 -7.00 -6.98 -1.14
N ALA A 8 -6.90 -5.67 -0.95
CA ALA A 8 -8.06 -4.80 -0.75
C ALA A 8 -7.83 -3.38 -1.30
N VAL A 9 -8.94 -2.75 -1.65
CA VAL A 9 -9.00 -1.33 -2.01
C VAL A 9 -9.99 -0.63 -1.07
N ARG A 10 -9.60 0.54 -0.57
CA ARG A 10 -10.39 1.37 0.35
C ARG A 10 -10.30 2.83 -0.08
N SER A 11 -11.41 3.55 -0.01
CA SER A 11 -11.42 4.98 -0.36
C SER A 11 -10.84 5.87 0.74
N ARG A 12 -10.74 5.38 1.99
CA ARG A 12 -10.27 6.15 3.15
C ARG A 12 -9.42 5.30 4.08
N VAL A 13 -8.44 5.93 4.72
CA VAL A 13 -7.68 5.38 5.84
C VAL A 13 -8.05 6.15 7.11
N GLN A 14 -8.20 5.46 8.24
CA GLN A 14 -8.37 6.09 9.55
C GLN A 14 -7.00 6.14 10.24
N LEU A 15 -6.30 7.27 10.13
CA LEU A 15 -5.03 7.49 10.84
C LEU A 15 -5.29 8.34 12.09
N ARG A 16 -4.61 8.02 13.19
CA ARG A 16 -4.69 8.81 14.44
C ARG A 16 -4.08 10.20 14.25
N SER A 17 -2.85 10.27 13.75
CA SER A 17 -2.14 11.48 13.35
C SER A 17 -0.97 11.09 12.45
N SER A 18 -0.84 11.71 11.27
CA SER A 18 0.29 11.44 10.36
C SER A 18 1.62 11.84 10.99
N VAL A 19 1.66 12.97 11.69
CA VAL A 19 2.86 13.49 12.34
C VAL A 19 3.33 12.58 13.47
N ALA A 20 2.41 12.10 14.33
CA ALA A 20 2.78 11.23 15.45
C ALA A 20 3.28 9.84 15.01
N CYS A 21 2.83 9.39 13.83
CA CYS A 21 3.14 8.09 13.25
C CYS A 21 4.30 8.11 12.25
N TRP A 22 4.78 9.28 11.84
CA TRP A 22 5.87 9.41 10.88
C TRP A 22 7.15 8.74 11.38
N GLY A 23 7.76 7.92 10.52
CA GLY A 23 8.96 7.14 10.85
C GLY A 23 8.73 5.99 11.84
N LYS A 24 7.48 5.71 12.23
CA LYS A 24 7.10 4.59 13.10
C LYS A 24 6.22 3.59 12.38
N SER A 25 5.07 4.08 11.88
CA SER A 25 4.10 3.29 11.11
C SER A 25 3.68 3.94 9.80
N VAL A 26 3.99 5.22 9.61
CA VAL A 26 3.97 5.89 8.31
C VAL A 26 5.40 6.00 7.81
N ILE A 27 5.72 5.24 6.77
CA ILE A 27 7.04 5.20 6.13
C ILE A 27 6.94 5.74 4.71
N HIS A 28 7.94 6.53 4.29
CA HIS A 28 7.99 7.08 2.94
C HIS A 28 8.73 6.15 1.97
N CYS A 29 9.88 5.61 2.41
CA CYS A 29 10.75 4.82 1.54
C CYS A 29 10.69 3.33 1.91
N PRO A 30 10.08 2.47 1.07
CA PRO A 30 10.05 1.03 1.28
C PRO A 30 11.43 0.38 1.14
N TYR A 31 12.40 1.01 0.48
CA TYR A 31 13.77 0.49 0.43
C TYR A 31 14.53 0.68 1.74
N CYS A 32 14.23 1.74 2.49
CA CYS A 32 14.91 2.03 3.76
C CYS A 32 14.31 1.26 4.93
N HIS A 33 13.01 0.97 4.87
CA HIS A 33 12.26 0.43 6.02
C HIS A 33 11.50 -0.88 5.71
N GLY A 34 11.52 -1.34 4.46
CA GLY A 34 10.70 -2.48 4.05
C GLY A 34 11.10 -3.80 4.71
N TYR A 35 12.37 -3.96 5.06
CA TYR A 35 12.84 -5.16 5.78
C TYR A 35 12.33 -5.20 7.22
N GLU A 36 12.34 -4.07 7.91
CA GLU A 36 11.89 -3.93 9.30
C GLU A 36 10.38 -4.19 9.46
N VAL A 37 9.60 -3.97 8.41
CA VAL A 37 8.15 -4.19 8.39
C VAL A 37 7.72 -5.32 7.45
N ALA A 38 8.64 -6.18 7.04
CA ALA A 38 8.34 -7.31 6.18
C ALA A 38 7.23 -8.21 6.76
N ASP A 39 6.43 -8.80 5.88
CA ASP A 39 5.28 -9.67 6.17
C ASP A 39 4.16 -9.04 7.02
N GLN A 40 4.23 -7.74 7.35
CA GLN A 40 3.15 -7.05 8.05
C GLN A 40 2.06 -6.57 7.07
N PRO A 41 0.78 -6.48 7.52
CA PRO A 41 -0.27 -5.82 6.76
C PRO A 41 0.10 -4.38 6.45
N THR A 42 0.19 -4.03 5.17
CA THR A 42 0.69 -2.73 4.72
C THR A 42 -0.34 -1.99 3.87
N GLY A 43 -0.60 -0.75 4.28
CA GLY A 43 -1.41 0.20 3.54
C GLY A 43 -0.54 1.19 2.77
N PHE A 44 -0.90 1.52 1.53
CA PHE A 44 -0.27 2.61 0.79
C PHE A 44 -1.31 3.56 0.21
N LEU A 45 -0.98 4.86 0.25
CA LEU A 45 -1.85 5.95 -0.19
C LEU A 45 -1.54 6.30 -1.64
N LEU A 46 -2.29 5.71 -2.58
CA LEU A 46 -2.07 5.92 -4.01
C LEU A 46 -3.33 5.57 -4.80
N ASN A 47 -3.51 6.21 -5.95
CA ASN A 47 -4.60 5.94 -6.90
C ASN A 47 -4.09 6.05 -8.34
N GLY A 48 -4.92 5.65 -9.32
CA GLY A 48 -4.59 5.70 -10.75
C GLY A 48 -3.49 4.74 -11.18
N ASP A 49 -2.88 5.06 -12.33
CA ASP A 49 -2.01 4.13 -13.08
C ASP A 49 -0.75 3.68 -12.32
N LEU A 50 -0.31 4.46 -11.33
CA LEU A 50 0.88 4.16 -10.54
C LEU A 50 0.67 3.02 -9.53
N VAL A 51 -0.58 2.65 -9.22
CA VAL A 51 -0.90 1.66 -8.18
C VAL A 51 -0.29 0.30 -8.51
N GLY A 52 -0.36 -0.15 -9.77
CA GLY A 52 0.19 -1.43 -10.18
C GLY A 52 1.72 -1.50 -10.00
N HIS A 53 2.43 -0.46 -10.41
CA HIS A 53 3.88 -0.37 -10.24
C HIS A 53 4.27 -0.36 -8.75
N HIS A 54 3.59 0.46 -7.93
CA HIS A 54 3.87 0.56 -6.50
C HIS A 54 3.55 -0.74 -5.75
N ALA A 55 2.41 -1.37 -6.04
CA ALA A 55 2.06 -2.66 -5.45
C ALA A 55 3.08 -3.75 -5.81
N THR A 56 3.58 -3.76 -7.05
CA THR A 56 4.62 -4.70 -7.49
C THR A 56 5.92 -4.50 -6.71
N LEU A 57 6.31 -3.26 -6.45
CA LEU A 57 7.46 -2.94 -5.62
C LEU A 57 7.26 -3.39 -4.16
N LEU A 58 6.10 -3.09 -3.57
CA LEU A 58 5.79 -3.43 -2.18
C LEU A 58 5.62 -4.94 -1.96
N ARG A 59 5.30 -5.71 -3.02
CA ARG A 59 5.21 -7.18 -3.00
C ARG A 59 6.53 -7.89 -2.70
N ASN A 60 7.66 -7.18 -2.76
CA ASN A 60 8.94 -7.71 -2.27
C ASN A 60 8.98 -7.83 -0.74
N TRP A 61 8.12 -7.10 -0.02
CA TRP A 61 8.12 -7.05 1.44
C TRP A 61 6.90 -7.71 2.07
N THR A 62 5.73 -7.64 1.43
CA THR A 62 4.51 -8.26 1.96
C THR A 62 3.50 -8.56 0.85
N ARG A 63 2.68 -9.59 1.07
CA ARG A 63 1.54 -9.92 0.19
C ARG A 63 0.22 -9.33 0.68
N ASP A 64 0.16 -8.83 1.91
CA ASP A 64 -1.04 -8.27 2.53
C ASP A 64 -1.10 -6.74 2.30
N LEU A 65 -1.36 -6.37 1.04
CA LEU A 65 -1.40 -4.98 0.61
C LEU A 65 -2.82 -4.44 0.50
N THR A 66 -3.05 -3.26 1.08
CA THR A 66 -4.28 -2.48 0.90
C THR A 66 -3.97 -1.14 0.24
N ALA A 67 -4.63 -0.87 -0.89
CA ALA A 67 -4.56 0.44 -1.55
C ALA A 67 -5.61 1.39 -0.95
N PHE A 68 -5.17 2.58 -0.55
CA PHE A 68 -6.02 3.67 -0.07
C PHE A 68 -6.09 4.80 -1.10
N THR A 69 -7.25 4.96 -1.74
CA THR A 69 -7.38 5.73 -3.00
C THR A 69 -7.86 7.17 -2.84
N ASN A 70 -8.21 7.59 -1.62
CA ASN A 70 -8.76 8.91 -1.31
C ASN A 70 -9.94 9.31 -2.22
N GLY A 71 -10.84 8.36 -2.49
CA GLY A 71 -11.94 8.52 -3.45
C GLY A 71 -12.19 7.24 -4.25
N PRO A 72 -12.97 7.32 -5.35
CA PRO A 72 -13.15 6.20 -6.26
C PRO A 72 -11.80 5.71 -6.81
N ALA A 73 -11.62 4.39 -6.88
CA ALA A 73 -10.43 3.81 -7.48
C ALA A 73 -10.46 4.03 -9.00
N THR A 74 -9.34 4.50 -9.57
CA THR A 74 -9.22 4.82 -11.00
C THR A 74 -8.20 3.93 -11.71
N PHE A 75 -8.01 2.71 -11.22
CA PHE A 75 -7.16 1.67 -11.82
C PHE A 75 -7.95 0.38 -12.06
N GLY A 76 -7.51 -0.41 -13.04
CA GLY A 76 -8.20 -1.60 -13.50
C GLY A 76 -8.11 -2.81 -12.57
N ASP A 77 -8.97 -3.80 -12.82
CA ASP A 77 -9.09 -5.01 -11.99
C ASP A 77 -7.86 -5.92 -12.01
N ALA A 78 -6.94 -5.78 -12.97
CA ALA A 78 -5.69 -6.55 -13.00
C ALA A 78 -4.79 -6.31 -11.77
N VAL A 79 -4.99 -5.18 -11.07
CA VAL A 79 -4.29 -4.85 -9.82
C VAL A 79 -4.99 -5.44 -8.59
N ARG A 80 -6.32 -5.61 -8.67
CA ARG A 80 -7.19 -6.14 -7.61
C ARG A 80 -7.25 -7.65 -7.61
#